data_AF-A0A839Y7T9-F1
#
_entry.id   AF-A0A839Y7T9-F1
#
_cell.length_a   1.000
_cell.length_b   1.000
_cell.length_c   1.000
_cell.angle_alpha   90.00
_cell.angle_beta   90.00
_cell.angle_gamma   90.00
#
_symmetry.space_group_name_H-M   'P 1'
#
loop_
_entity.id
_entity.type
_entity.pdbx_description
1 polymer ?
#
loop_
_entity_poly.entity_id
_entity_poly.type
_entity_poly.pdbx_seq_one_letter_code
_entity_poly.pdbx_strand_id
1 'polypeptide(L)'
;MTRIDPIVRLAAGCAVFAGSALLGAVALAAQQPAPSAAAPAPGPGLDLINERCGFCHTTNQVFTAHKTAAEWPALVQSMIDRGAELSPEEQKAVSDYLVANVATDRKAGATGQ
;
A
#
# COMPACT_ATOMS: atom_id res chain seq x y z
N MET A 1 17.32 24.31 48.42
CA MET A 1 15.89 24.55 48.63
C MET A 1 15.19 23.20 48.69
N THR A 2 14.38 23.05 49.72
CA THR A 2 13.83 21.83 50.34
C THR A 2 13.06 20.88 49.40
N ARG A 3 13.36 19.58 49.55
CA ARG A 3 12.45 18.47 49.23
C ARG A 3 11.08 18.70 49.86
N ILE A 4 10.01 18.52 49.09
CA ILE A 4 8.69 18.17 49.61
C ILE A 4 8.10 17.13 48.66
N ASP A 5 8.32 15.86 49.01
CA ASP A 5 7.38 14.76 48.68
C ASP A 5 6.30 14.75 49.76
N PRO A 6 5.04 14.43 49.41
CA PRO A 6 4.54 13.11 49.79
C PRO A 6 3.62 12.52 48.71
N ILE A 7 3.90 11.33 48.17
CA ILE A 7 3.48 10.04 48.77
C ILE A 7 2.14 10.18 49.52
N VAL A 8 1.03 10.19 48.76
CA VAL A 8 -0.23 9.67 49.27
C VAL A 8 -0.28 8.19 48.93
N ARG A 9 -0.08 7.41 49.99
CA ARG A 9 -0.40 5.99 50.07
C ARG A 9 -1.91 5.82 49.91
N LEU A 10 -2.34 5.10 48.89
CA LEU A 10 -3.64 4.44 48.90
C LEU A 10 -3.42 2.92 48.77
N ALA A 11 -3.40 2.34 49.96
CA ALA A 11 -3.81 1.00 50.36
C ALA A 11 -3.90 -0.09 49.27
N ALA A 12 -2.95 -1.02 49.33
CA ALA A 12 -3.15 -2.39 48.91
C ALA A 12 -4.18 -3.05 49.84
N GLY A 13 -5.41 -3.24 49.36
CA GLY A 13 -6.41 -4.09 49.99
C GLY A 13 -6.27 -5.52 49.45
N CYS A 14 -5.75 -6.43 50.28
CA CYS A 14 -5.92 -7.86 50.08
C CYS A 14 -7.41 -8.21 50.22
N ALA A 15 -8.11 -8.37 49.10
CA ALA A 15 -9.35 -9.14 49.05
C ALA A 15 -9.04 -10.47 48.38
N VAL A 16 -8.90 -11.52 49.20
CA VAL A 16 -8.88 -12.91 48.77
C VAL A 16 -10.26 -13.25 48.21
N PHE A 17 -10.42 -13.10 46.89
CA PHE A 17 -11.56 -13.64 46.17
C PHE A 17 -11.29 -15.11 45.84
N ALA A 18 -11.72 -15.98 46.74
CA ALA A 18 -12.02 -17.36 46.43
C ALA A 18 -13.42 -17.41 45.79
N GLY A 19 -13.53 -17.77 44.52
CA GLY A 19 -14.82 -18.12 43.92
C GLY A 19 -14.97 -17.74 42.45
N SER A 20 -15.04 -18.78 41.62
CA SER A 20 -15.73 -18.83 40.32
C SER A 20 -15.05 -18.17 39.13
N ALA A 21 -14.36 -19.02 38.35
CA ALA A 21 -13.90 -18.75 37.01
C ALA A 21 -15.07 -18.53 36.04
N LEU A 22 -15.18 -17.33 35.47
CA LEU A 22 -15.59 -17.11 34.09
C LEU A 22 -14.82 -15.89 33.56
N LEU A 23 -13.77 -16.20 32.79
CA LEU A 23 -12.92 -15.25 32.08
C LEU A 23 -13.75 -14.53 30.99
N GLY A 24 -14.24 -13.33 31.29
CA GLY A 24 -14.73 -12.40 30.29
C GLY A 24 -13.56 -11.64 29.66
N ALA A 25 -12.82 -12.29 28.77
CA ALA A 25 -11.79 -11.61 27.97
C ALA A 25 -12.49 -10.65 26.99
N VAL A 26 -12.47 -9.35 27.28
CA VAL A 26 -12.74 -8.33 26.28
C VAL A 26 -11.64 -8.46 25.23
N ALA A 27 -11.94 -9.11 24.12
CA ALA A 27 -11.08 -9.16 22.96
C ALA A 27 -10.95 -7.73 22.43
N LEU A 28 -9.86 -7.06 22.83
CA LEU A 28 -9.38 -5.84 22.18
C LEU A 28 -8.88 -6.27 20.79
N ALA A 29 -9.82 -6.49 19.87
CA ALA A 29 -9.50 -6.72 18.47
C ALA A 29 -8.71 -5.50 18.01
N ALA A 30 -7.40 -5.70 17.81
CA ALA A 30 -6.51 -4.69 17.29
C ALA A 30 -7.13 -4.14 16.01
N GLN A 31 -7.52 -2.86 16.03
CA GLN A 31 -7.75 -2.09 14.82
C GLN A 31 -6.37 -1.91 14.18
N GLN A 32 -5.89 -2.96 13.52
CA GLN A 32 -4.71 -2.85 12.68
C GLN A 32 -5.05 -1.85 11.57
N PRO A 33 -4.27 -0.77 11.40
CA PRO A 33 -4.41 0.09 10.24
C PRO A 33 -4.32 -0.79 9.00
N ALA A 34 -5.32 -0.71 8.12
CA ALA A 34 -5.22 -1.35 6.83
C ALA A 34 -3.93 -0.86 6.15
N PRO A 35 -3.17 -1.73 5.48
CA PRO A 35 -1.98 -1.31 4.75
C PRO A 35 -2.41 -0.23 3.74
N SER A 36 -1.95 0.99 3.94
CA SER A 36 -2.15 2.06 2.96
C SER A 36 -1.39 1.65 1.71
N ALA A 37 -2.07 1.60 0.57
CA ALA A 37 -1.41 1.38 -0.70
C ALA A 37 -0.26 2.39 -0.84
N ALA A 38 0.96 1.90 -1.05
CA ALA A 38 2.09 2.77 -1.28
C ALA A 38 1.84 3.60 -2.54
N ALA A 39 2.24 4.88 -2.51
CA ALA A 39 2.18 5.72 -3.69
C ALA A 39 3.01 5.11 -4.83
N PRO A 40 2.61 5.30 -6.10
CA PRO A 40 3.42 4.89 -7.24
C PRO A 40 4.83 5.47 -7.18
N ALA A 41 5.83 4.68 -7.61
CA ALA A 41 7.21 5.14 -7.64
C ALA A 41 7.34 6.34 -8.60
N PRO A 42 7.99 7.45 -8.21
CA PRO A 42 8.11 8.62 -9.07
C PRO A 42 9.00 8.35 -10.29
N GLY A 43 8.82 9.13 -11.35
CA GLY A 43 9.70 9.13 -12.52
C GLY A 43 8.97 9.40 -13.84
N PRO A 44 9.71 9.52 -14.96
CA PRO A 44 9.14 9.94 -16.25
C PRO A 44 7.98 9.07 -16.75
N GLY A 45 8.00 7.77 -16.47
CA GLY A 45 6.89 6.88 -16.83
C GLY A 45 5.61 7.15 -16.03
N LEU A 46 5.73 7.52 -14.74
CA LEU A 46 4.58 7.94 -13.93
C LEU A 46 4.01 9.27 -14.44
N ASP A 47 4.89 10.21 -14.78
CA ASP A 47 4.50 11.53 -15.30
C ASP A 47 3.71 11.38 -16.60
N LEU A 48 4.22 10.58 -17.55
CA LEU A 48 3.51 10.24 -18.79
C LEU A 48 2.16 9.56 -18.55
N ILE A 49 2.06 8.63 -17.59
CA ILE A 49 0.78 8.00 -17.25
C ILE A 49 -0.23 9.05 -16.76
N ASN A 50 0.19 9.98 -15.91
CA ASN A 50 -0.66 11.03 -15.38
C ASN A 50 -1.11 12.03 -16.45
N GLU A 51 -0.25 12.31 -17.41
CA GLU A 51 -0.53 13.25 -18.51
C GLU A 51 -1.36 12.63 -19.64
N ARG A 52 -1.13 11.34 -19.97
CA ARG A 52 -1.63 10.72 -21.20
C ARG A 52 -2.77 9.72 -21.00
N CYS A 53 -2.88 9.09 -19.83
CA CYS A 53 -3.82 7.98 -19.63
C CYS A 53 -5.15 8.38 -18.99
N GLY A 54 -5.28 9.62 -18.52
CA GLY A 54 -6.44 10.10 -17.76
C GLY A 54 -7.65 10.55 -18.59
N PHE A 55 -7.56 10.53 -19.93
CA PHE A 55 -8.60 11.10 -20.80
C PHE A 55 -9.88 10.26 -20.88
N CYS A 56 -9.76 8.93 -20.82
CA CYS A 56 -10.90 8.02 -21.00
C CYS A 56 -11.31 7.27 -19.71
N HIS A 57 -10.38 7.06 -18.79
CA HIS A 57 -10.63 6.43 -17.50
C HIS A 57 -9.62 6.94 -16.45
N THR A 58 -9.83 6.58 -15.19
CA THR A 58 -8.89 6.97 -14.13
C THR A 58 -7.53 6.28 -14.33
N THR A 59 -6.45 6.99 -14.01
CA THR A 59 -5.09 6.44 -14.07
C THR A 59 -4.85 5.37 -13.01
N ASN A 60 -5.65 5.34 -11.94
CA ASN A 60 -5.57 4.33 -10.89
C ASN A 60 -5.72 2.90 -11.43
N GLN A 61 -6.51 2.70 -12.50
CA GLN A 61 -6.69 1.41 -13.15
C GLN A 61 -5.38 0.78 -13.63
N VAL A 62 -4.38 1.61 -13.97
CA VAL A 62 -3.04 1.18 -14.39
C VAL A 62 -2.34 0.43 -13.26
N PHE A 63 -2.46 0.92 -12.02
CA PHE A 63 -1.75 0.37 -10.85
C PHE A 63 -2.47 -0.81 -10.21
N THR A 64 -3.75 -1.02 -10.54
CA THR A 64 -4.54 -2.17 -10.10
C THR A 64 -4.55 -3.31 -11.11
N ALA A 65 -3.98 -3.13 -12.30
CA ALA A 65 -3.91 -4.18 -13.31
C ALA A 65 -2.87 -5.25 -12.94
N HIS A 66 -3.28 -6.51 -12.97
CA HIS A 66 -2.39 -7.65 -12.75
C HIS A 66 -1.81 -8.11 -14.09
N LYS A 67 -0.58 -7.71 -14.35
CA LYS A 67 0.15 -8.03 -15.58
C LYS A 67 1.60 -8.41 -15.27
N THR A 68 2.08 -9.42 -15.97
CA THR A 68 3.49 -9.81 -16.02
C THR A 68 4.31 -8.81 -16.84
N ALA A 69 5.63 -8.86 -16.70
CA ALA A 69 6.56 -8.03 -17.46
C ALA A 69 6.35 -8.14 -18.98
N ALA A 70 6.02 -9.34 -19.48
CA ALA A 70 5.80 -9.59 -20.89
C ALA A 70 4.45 -9.04 -21.42
N GLU A 71 3.46 -8.87 -20.56
CA GLU A 71 2.11 -8.43 -20.96
C GLU A 71 1.97 -6.91 -21.04
N TRP A 72 2.79 -6.15 -20.30
CA TRP A 72 2.67 -4.68 -20.24
C TRP A 72 2.78 -3.98 -21.59
N PRO A 73 3.78 -4.27 -22.47
CA PRO A 73 3.89 -3.60 -23.76
C PRO A 73 2.64 -3.78 -24.62
N ALA A 74 2.06 -4.99 -24.61
CA ALA A 74 0.84 -5.29 -25.36
C ALA A 74 -0.39 -4.55 -24.79
N LEU A 75 -0.48 -4.40 -23.48
CA LEU A 75 -1.56 -3.63 -22.86
C LEU A 75 -1.47 -2.15 -23.23
N VAL A 76 -0.27 -1.55 -23.16
CA VAL A 76 -0.04 -0.15 -23.55
C VAL A 76 -0.37 0.05 -25.03
N GLN A 77 0.06 -0.85 -25.91
CA GLN A 77 -0.31 -0.81 -27.33
C GLN A 77 -1.83 -0.82 -27.50
N SER A 78 -2.56 -1.67 -26.78
CA SER A 78 -4.02 -1.70 -26.89
C SER A 78 -4.70 -0.41 -26.45
N MET A 79 -4.07 0.40 -25.59
CA MET A 79 -4.58 1.73 -25.24
C MET A 79 -4.32 2.74 -26.37
N ILE A 80 -3.16 2.65 -27.03
CA ILE A 80 -2.84 3.45 -28.21
C ILE A 80 -3.83 3.15 -29.34
N ASP A 81 -4.11 1.86 -29.59
CA ASP A 81 -5.09 1.42 -30.59
C ASP A 81 -6.52 1.93 -30.28
N ARG A 82 -6.80 2.27 -29.02
CA ARG A 82 -8.08 2.85 -28.55
C ARG A 82 -8.07 4.38 -28.51
N GLY A 83 -6.97 5.02 -28.89
CA GLY A 83 -6.85 6.47 -28.99
C GLY A 83 -5.98 7.14 -27.93
N ALA A 84 -5.22 6.39 -27.12
CA ALA A 84 -4.18 7.02 -26.29
C ALA A 84 -3.07 7.58 -27.19
N GLU A 85 -2.75 8.85 -27.03
CA GLU A 85 -1.71 9.52 -27.81
C GLU A 85 -0.36 9.40 -27.09
N LEU A 86 0.48 8.51 -27.60
CA LEU A 86 1.87 8.31 -27.16
C LEU A 86 2.78 8.23 -28.39
N SER A 87 3.92 8.90 -28.33
CA SER A 87 5.01 8.65 -29.27
C SER A 87 5.62 7.26 -29.04
N PRO A 88 6.39 6.70 -30.01
CA PRO A 88 7.11 5.44 -29.80
C PRO A 88 8.04 5.46 -28.58
N GLU A 89 8.69 6.60 -28.32
CA GLU A 89 9.58 6.80 -27.19
C GLU A 89 8.80 6.85 -25.86
N GLU A 90 7.67 7.58 -25.84
CA GLU A 90 6.79 7.65 -24.66
C GLU A 90 6.17 6.28 -24.36
N GLN A 91 5.71 5.54 -25.37
CA GLN A 91 5.21 4.17 -25.22
C GLN A 91 6.26 3.25 -24.57
N LYS A 92 7.51 3.34 -25.03
CA LYS A 92 8.61 2.57 -24.46
C LYS A 92 8.86 2.97 -23.00
N ALA A 93 8.92 4.26 -22.71
CA ALA A 93 9.16 4.77 -21.35
C ALA A 93 8.06 4.33 -20.36
N VAL A 94 6.79 4.41 -20.76
CA VAL A 94 5.66 3.92 -19.96
C VAL A 94 5.75 2.41 -19.75
N SER A 95 6.02 1.64 -20.81
CA SER A 95 6.14 0.18 -20.72
C SER A 95 7.27 -0.24 -19.77
N ASP A 96 8.45 0.35 -19.91
CA ASP A 96 9.61 0.08 -19.05
C ASP A 96 9.31 0.40 -17.57
N TYR A 97 8.61 1.52 -17.32
CA TYR A 97 8.21 1.91 -15.97
C TYR A 97 7.23 0.90 -15.34
N LEU A 98 6.21 0.48 -16.09
CA LEU A 98 5.21 -0.49 -15.62
C LEU A 98 5.84 -1.85 -15.34
N VAL A 99 6.74 -2.27 -16.22
CA VAL A 99 7.57 -3.44 -16.03
C VAL A 99 8.35 -3.30 -14.72
N ALA A 100 9.20 -2.28 -14.56
CA ALA A 100 10.06 -2.13 -13.39
C ALA A 100 9.30 -2.03 -12.06
N ASN A 101 8.14 -1.36 -12.04
CA ASN A 101 7.50 -0.92 -10.79
C ASN A 101 6.15 -1.58 -10.49
N VAL A 102 5.51 -2.21 -11.46
CA VAL A 102 4.11 -2.69 -11.33
C VAL A 102 3.97 -4.17 -11.66
N ALA A 103 4.81 -4.73 -12.53
CA ALA A 103 4.71 -6.13 -12.96
C ALA A 103 4.71 -7.15 -11.82
N THR A 104 3.77 -8.09 -11.88
CA THR A 104 3.48 -9.03 -10.80
C THR A 104 4.56 -10.10 -10.64
N ASP A 105 5.15 -10.55 -11.74
CA ASP A 105 6.25 -11.52 -11.79
C ASP A 105 7.60 -10.95 -11.31
N ARG A 106 7.76 -9.63 -11.35
CA ARG A 106 8.94 -8.95 -10.79
C ARG A 106 8.77 -8.59 -9.31
N LYS A 107 7.58 -8.16 -8.90
CA LYS A 107 7.28 -7.90 -7.47
C LYS A 107 7.21 -9.19 -6.65
N ALA A 108 6.72 -10.29 -7.22
CA ALA A 108 6.75 -11.59 -6.55
C ALA A 108 8.20 -12.06 -6.25
N GLY A 109 9.17 -11.69 -7.09
CA GLY A 109 10.59 -11.97 -6.85
C GLY A 109 11.24 -11.14 -5.73
N ALA A 110 10.63 -10.03 -5.32
CA ALA A 110 11.13 -9.16 -4.25
C ALA A 110 10.63 -9.58 -2.84
N THR A 111 9.71 -10.54 -2.75
CA THR A 111 9.14 -11.00 -1.46
C THR A 111 9.82 -12.30 -0.95
N GLY A 112 10.98 -12.66 -1.52
CA GLY A 112 11.71 -13.89 -1.22
C GLY A 112 13.15 -13.69 -0.75
N GLN A 113 13.51 -12.51 -0.24
CA GLN A 113 14.79 -12.21 0.41
C GLN A 113 14.55 -11.60 1.79
#